data_AF-A0AAE1AF26-F1
#
_entry.id   AF-A0AAE1AF26-F1
#
_cell.length_a   1.000
_cell.length_b   1.000
_cell.length_c   1.000
_cell.angle_alpha   90.00
_cell.angle_beta   90.00
_cell.angle_gamma   90.00
#
_symmetry.space_group_name_H-M   'P 1'
#
loop_
_entity.id
_entity.type
_entity.pdbx_description
1 polymer ?
#
loop_
_entity_poly.entity_id
_entity_poly.type
_entity_poly.pdbx_seq_one_letter_code
_entity_poly.pdbx_strand_id
1 'polypeptide(L)'
;MCNSSCLFRVYFFLDRALLQDDENNVPNGKVSDLAGIIVDSKSDGIVSILKQMVDAYNSNDASGDSILINATWIEADIDNMCDLIRAICKRLDSGVFLLLGSSSSRAYNTIQSYSQALHVPYLLFSETANQPEDGYRYDLSVSPSYVRPVADLVKFFNWEEMYYIFDADDALLELQSFHNMFREPPFDIIVDARRLRNLTSSHDFLRRLDKFSKTDKRIILNLSSPEAYQSILNQIVDVGMNRDHYHYILFGPVSQTSYHIYL
;
A
#
# COMPACT_ATOMS: atom_id res chain seq x y z
N MET A 1 20.69 -7.22 -15.68
CA MET A 1 20.99 -7.74 -14.33
C MET A 1 21.21 -6.55 -13.41
N CYS A 2 20.20 -6.13 -12.65
CA CYS A 2 20.35 -5.07 -11.68
C CYS A 2 21.03 -5.62 -10.43
N ASN A 3 22.36 -5.46 -10.41
CA ASN A 3 23.23 -5.51 -9.23
C ASN A 3 23.18 -6.80 -8.37
N SER A 4 23.73 -7.90 -8.90
CA SER A 4 23.99 -9.13 -8.14
C SER A 4 24.96 -8.95 -6.96
N SER A 5 25.68 -7.82 -6.91
CA SER A 5 26.67 -7.50 -5.87
C SER A 5 26.07 -7.12 -4.52
N CYS A 6 24.78 -6.78 -4.47
CA CYS A 6 24.12 -6.30 -3.25
C CYS A 6 23.99 -7.41 -2.19
N LEU A 7 23.44 -8.57 -2.56
CA LEU A 7 23.30 -9.69 -1.63
C LEU A 7 24.66 -10.11 -1.06
N PHE A 8 25.68 -10.24 -1.90
CA PHE A 8 27.03 -10.61 -1.46
C PHE A 8 27.66 -9.63 -0.47
N ARG A 9 27.44 -8.31 -0.64
CA ARG A 9 27.98 -7.28 0.27
C ARG A 9 27.24 -7.24 1.60
N VAL A 10 25.91 -7.30 1.58
CA VAL A 10 25.09 -7.17 2.79
C VAL A 10 25.21 -8.42 3.67
N TYR A 11 25.26 -9.63 3.07
CA TYR A 11 25.54 -10.86 3.83
C TYR A 11 26.87 -10.76 4.58
N PHE A 12 27.92 -10.22 3.95
CA PHE A 12 29.23 -10.07 4.59
C PHE A 12 29.23 -9.06 5.74
N PHE A 13 28.36 -8.05 5.70
CA PHE A 13 28.23 -7.03 6.75
C PHE A 13 27.43 -7.55 7.95
N LEU A 14 26.31 -8.24 7.70
CA LEU A 14 25.48 -8.85 8.75
C LEU A 14 26.20 -9.98 9.48
N ASP A 15 26.94 -10.82 8.76
CA ASP A 15 27.75 -11.89 9.38
C ASP A 15 28.87 -11.29 10.26
N ARG A 16 29.44 -10.14 9.85
CA ARG A 16 30.40 -9.41 10.68
C ARG A 16 29.77 -8.80 11.92
N ALA A 17 28.57 -8.25 11.82
CA ALA A 17 27.86 -7.64 12.95
C ALA A 17 27.41 -8.70 13.97
N LEU A 18 26.95 -9.87 13.52
CA LEU A 18 26.57 -10.99 14.38
C LEU A 18 27.78 -11.70 15.01
N LEU A 19 28.94 -11.69 14.36
CA LEU A 19 30.20 -12.20 14.91
C LEU A 19 30.90 -11.20 15.85
N GLN A 20 30.32 -10.03 16.08
CA GLN A 20 30.87 -8.97 16.93
C GLN A 20 30.04 -8.74 18.19
N ASP A 21 29.36 -9.79 18.68
CA ASP A 21 28.92 -9.92 20.07
C ASP A 21 30.15 -10.14 20.98
N ASP A 22 31.00 -9.12 21.08
CA ASP A 22 31.88 -8.95 22.23
C ASP A 22 31.01 -8.37 23.36
N GLU A 23 30.57 -9.25 24.27
CA GLU A 23 29.69 -9.01 25.43
C GLU A 23 30.20 -7.92 26.41
N ASN A 24 31.32 -7.24 26.10
CA ASN A 24 32.01 -6.30 26.99
C ASN A 24 32.27 -4.91 26.39
N ASN A 25 31.68 -4.57 25.24
CA ASN A 25 31.84 -3.22 24.70
C ASN A 25 30.58 -2.73 23.99
N VAL A 26 29.49 -2.55 24.75
CA VAL A 26 28.40 -1.67 24.32
C VAL A 26 29.01 -0.28 24.22
N PRO A 27 29.16 0.31 23.02
CA PRO A 27 29.66 1.67 22.93
C PRO A 27 28.68 2.55 23.70
N ASN A 28 29.19 3.31 24.68
CA ASN A 28 28.47 4.40 25.35
C ASN A 28 28.13 5.57 24.40
N GLY A 29 27.95 5.28 23.11
CA GLY A 29 27.59 6.20 22.06
C GLY A 29 26.15 5.92 21.63
N LYS A 30 25.33 6.97 21.63
CA LYS A 30 24.00 6.96 21.01
C LYS A 30 24.06 6.29 19.63
N VAL A 31 23.35 5.17 19.48
CA VAL A 31 23.19 4.49 18.18
C VAL A 31 22.51 5.48 17.25
N SER A 32 23.28 5.95 16.28
CA SER A 32 22.95 7.15 15.52
C SER A 32 22.44 6.87 14.12
N ASP A 33 22.13 5.64 13.72
CA ASP A 33 21.59 5.32 12.37
C ASP A 33 20.60 4.16 12.47
N LEU A 34 19.34 4.48 12.79
CA LEU A 34 18.36 3.45 13.13
C LEU A 34 17.48 3.04 11.93
N ALA A 35 17.17 3.97 11.03
CA ALA A 35 16.14 3.77 10.01
C ALA A 35 16.52 4.26 8.60
N GLY A 36 16.33 3.40 7.59
CA GLY A 36 16.42 3.73 6.18
C GLY A 36 15.04 3.90 5.57
N ILE A 37 14.70 5.10 5.11
CA ILE A 37 13.39 5.40 4.55
C ILE A 37 13.49 5.48 3.03
N ILE A 38 12.70 4.65 2.35
CA ILE A 38 12.54 4.60 0.92
C ILE A 38 11.20 5.25 0.59
N VAL A 39 11.26 6.35 -0.16
CA VAL A 39 10.10 7.15 -0.51
C VAL A 39 9.83 6.94 -1.99
N ASP A 40 8.57 6.65 -2.33
CA ASP A 40 8.17 6.62 -3.73
C ASP A 40 8.30 8.02 -4.34
N SER A 41 9.00 8.10 -5.46
CA SER A 41 9.12 9.30 -6.30
C SER A 41 7.79 9.95 -6.68
N LYS A 42 6.68 9.19 -6.67
CA LYS A 42 5.33 9.68 -6.98
C LYS A 42 4.57 10.19 -5.76
N SER A 43 5.11 9.98 -4.55
CA SER A 43 4.45 10.34 -3.30
C SER A 43 4.88 11.72 -2.81
N ASP A 44 4.04 12.72 -3.07
CA ASP A 44 4.27 14.08 -2.59
C ASP A 44 3.86 14.24 -1.12
N GLY A 45 4.69 14.93 -0.33
CA GLY A 45 4.37 15.34 1.04
C GLY A 45 4.57 14.30 2.15
N ILE A 46 4.72 13.00 1.83
CA ILE A 46 5.02 11.97 2.84
C ILE A 46 6.35 12.25 3.54
N VAL A 47 7.36 12.69 2.79
CA VAL A 47 8.69 13.00 3.33
C VAL A 47 8.63 14.11 4.39
N SER A 48 7.88 15.19 4.12
CA SER A 48 7.78 16.30 5.06
C SER A 48 7.09 15.89 6.36
N ILE A 49 6.05 15.06 6.27
CA ILE A 49 5.32 14.55 7.44
C ILE A 49 6.23 13.66 8.28
N LEU A 50 6.92 12.70 7.64
CA LEU A 50 7.81 11.79 8.34
C LEU A 50 9.00 12.54 8.98
N LYS A 51 9.56 13.55 8.31
CA LYS A 51 10.59 14.42 8.89
C LYS A 51 10.07 15.12 10.14
N GLN A 52 8.89 15.74 10.05
CA GLN A 52 8.27 16.41 11.20
C GLN A 52 7.99 15.44 12.36
N MET A 53 7.58 14.20 12.08
CA MET A 53 7.38 13.17 13.10
C MET A 53 8.68 12.77 13.80
N VAL A 54 9.76 12.57 13.04
CA VAL A 54 11.09 12.25 13.59
C VAL A 54 11.64 13.41 14.42
N ASP A 55 11.51 14.64 13.93
CA ASP A 55 11.93 15.85 14.64
C ASP A 55 11.14 16.04 15.93
N ALA A 56 9.81 15.85 15.89
CA ALA A 56 8.96 15.93 17.07
C ALA A 56 9.33 14.86 18.11
N TYR A 57 9.58 13.62 17.68
CA TYR A 57 10.01 12.54 18.57
C TYR A 57 11.35 12.87 19.24
N ASN A 58 12.36 13.24 18.45
CA ASN A 58 13.69 13.58 18.96
C ASN A 58 13.68 14.81 19.88
N SER A 59 12.76 15.77 19.68
CA SER A 59 12.63 16.97 20.52
C SER A 59 11.97 16.72 21.88
N ASN A 60 11.19 15.64 22.01
CA ASN A 60 10.45 15.29 23.23
C ASN A 60 11.26 14.43 24.21
N ASP A 61 12.53 14.11 23.88
CA ASP A 61 13.44 13.37 24.75
C ASP A 61 13.98 14.25 25.89
N ALA A 62 13.13 14.52 26.89
CA ALA A 62 13.51 15.27 28.08
C ALA A 62 14.38 14.45 29.07
N SER A 63 14.46 13.13 28.87
CA SER A 63 15.08 12.18 29.81
C SER A 63 16.47 11.72 29.38
N GLY A 64 16.82 11.80 28.09
CA GLY A 64 18.12 11.37 27.57
C GLY A 64 18.31 9.86 27.47
N ASP A 65 17.33 9.08 27.94
CA ASP A 65 17.31 7.62 27.95
C ASP A 65 16.61 7.04 26.71
N SER A 66 16.01 7.86 25.84
CA SER A 66 15.34 7.38 24.63
C SER A 66 16.27 7.32 23.42
N ILE A 67 15.97 6.39 22.51
CA ILE A 67 16.76 6.15 21.31
C ILE A 67 16.54 7.31 20.33
N LEU A 68 17.60 8.03 19.95
CA LEU A 68 17.48 9.04 18.89
C LEU A 68 17.24 8.36 17.54
N ILE A 69 16.21 8.81 16.83
CA ILE A 69 15.95 8.34 15.48
C ILE A 69 16.75 9.19 14.51
N ASN A 70 17.84 8.64 13.98
CA ASN A 70 18.45 9.19 12.77
C ASN A 70 17.90 8.42 11.56
N ALA A 71 17.12 9.12 10.76
CA ALA A 71 16.48 8.58 9.59
C ALA A 71 17.15 9.11 8.32
N THR A 72 17.54 8.19 7.44
CA THR A 72 18.12 8.54 6.14
C THR A 72 17.15 8.26 5.02
N TRP A 73 17.04 9.19 4.07
CA TRP A 73 16.00 9.18 3.03
C TRP A 73 16.59 8.82 1.67
N ILE A 74 15.83 8.08 0.87
CA ILE A 74 16.13 7.86 -0.54
C ILE A 74 14.83 7.85 -1.35
N GLU A 75 14.81 8.63 -2.41
CA GLU A 75 13.74 8.61 -3.39
C GLU A 75 14.02 7.52 -4.42
N ALA A 76 12.99 6.73 -4.75
CA ALA A 76 13.05 5.69 -5.76
C ALA A 76 11.68 5.53 -6.43
N ASP A 77 11.68 5.14 -7.70
CA ASP A 77 10.46 4.63 -8.33
C ASP A 77 10.24 3.19 -7.87
N ILE A 78 9.29 2.97 -6.96
CA ILE A 78 9.02 1.65 -6.37
C ILE A 78 8.48 0.66 -7.40
N ASP A 79 7.90 1.17 -8.50
CA ASP A 79 7.42 0.34 -9.61
C ASP A 79 8.54 -0.14 -10.53
N ASN A 80 9.70 0.52 -10.46
CA ASN A 80 10.91 0.11 -11.15
C ASN A 80 11.75 -0.78 -10.23
N MET A 81 11.70 -2.09 -10.45
CA MET A 81 12.42 -3.08 -9.64
C MET A 81 13.91 -2.77 -9.49
N CYS A 82 14.56 -2.22 -10.52
CA CYS A 82 15.97 -1.86 -10.46
C CYS A 82 16.26 -0.68 -9.54
N ASP A 83 15.38 0.33 -9.53
CA ASP A 83 15.52 1.50 -8.68
C ASP A 83 15.21 1.14 -7.23
N LEU A 84 14.16 0.34 -6.99
CA LEU A 84 13.82 -0.20 -5.68
C LEU A 84 14.98 -1.02 -5.07
N ILE A 85 15.51 -2.00 -5.81
CA ILE A 85 16.63 -2.82 -5.33
C ILE A 85 17.84 -1.93 -5.02
N ARG A 86 18.17 -0.97 -5.90
CA ARG A 86 19.29 -0.03 -5.66
C ARG A 86 19.08 0.77 -4.39
N ALA A 87 17.86 1.23 -4.13
CA ALA A 87 17.52 2.01 -2.95
C ALA A 87 17.65 1.17 -1.66
N ILE A 88 17.08 -0.04 -1.66
CA ILE A 88 17.20 -1.01 -0.56
C ILE A 88 18.68 -1.27 -0.25
N CYS A 89 19.46 -1.64 -1.26
CA CYS A 89 20.88 -1.94 -1.10
C CYS A 89 21.68 -0.76 -0.56
N LYS A 90 21.40 0.46 -1.03
CA LYS A 90 22.11 1.66 -0.56
C LYS A 90 21.78 1.99 0.90
N ARG A 91 20.54 1.75 1.34
CA ARG A 91 20.16 1.90 2.76
C ARG A 91 20.85 0.84 3.63
N LEU A 92 20.85 -0.41 3.18
CA LEU A 92 21.49 -1.52 3.90
C LEU A 92 23.01 -1.36 3.99
N ASP A 93 23.68 -0.91 2.92
CA ASP A 93 25.12 -0.61 2.92
C ASP A 93 25.48 0.49 3.94
N SER A 94 24.49 1.29 4.37
CA SER A 94 24.66 2.33 5.39
C SER A 94 24.43 1.81 6.82
N GLY A 95 24.09 0.52 6.99
CA GLY A 95 23.95 -0.12 8.30
C GLY A 95 22.64 0.18 9.04
N VAL A 96 21.52 0.34 8.32
CA VAL A 96 20.21 0.59 8.95
C VAL A 96 19.61 -0.66 9.59
N PHE A 97 18.88 -0.51 10.70
CA PHE A 97 18.21 -1.61 11.41
C PHE A 97 16.77 -1.84 10.97
N LEU A 98 16.14 -0.82 10.36
CA LEU A 98 14.76 -0.85 9.90
C LEU A 98 14.66 -0.15 8.55
N LEU A 99 13.92 -0.76 7.62
CA LEU A 99 13.51 -0.11 6.38
C LEU A 99 12.07 0.37 6.51
N LEU A 100 11.76 1.56 6.00
CA LEU A 100 10.39 2.07 5.90
C LEU A 100 10.10 2.49 4.46
N GLY A 101 8.89 2.23 3.97
CA GLY A 101 8.47 2.72 2.66
C GLY A 101 7.09 2.24 2.25
N SER A 102 6.66 2.58 1.05
CA SER A 102 5.47 2.02 0.40
C SER A 102 5.83 0.82 -0.48
N SER A 103 4.82 0.06 -0.86
CA SER A 103 4.91 -1.02 -1.84
C SER A 103 3.75 -0.93 -2.83
N SER A 104 3.97 -1.45 -4.04
CA SER A 104 2.93 -1.80 -5.01
C SER A 104 2.82 -3.33 -5.14
N SER A 105 1.81 -3.84 -5.86
CA SER A 105 1.69 -5.29 -6.11
C SER A 105 2.92 -5.89 -6.79
N ARG A 106 3.63 -5.09 -7.59
CA ARG A 106 4.87 -5.50 -8.28
C ARG A 106 6.08 -5.52 -7.37
N ALA A 107 6.15 -4.60 -6.41
CA ALA A 107 7.29 -4.45 -5.51
C ALA A 107 7.23 -5.43 -4.33
N TYR A 108 6.04 -5.81 -3.87
CA TYR A 108 5.82 -6.49 -2.60
C TYR A 108 6.64 -7.77 -2.44
N ASN A 109 6.59 -8.68 -3.43
CA ASN A 109 7.34 -9.94 -3.39
C ASN A 109 8.87 -9.71 -3.33
N THR A 110 9.36 -8.64 -3.95
CA THR A 110 10.79 -8.27 -3.89
C THR A 110 11.15 -7.78 -2.50
N ILE A 111 10.33 -6.87 -1.93
CA ILE A 111 10.52 -6.35 -0.57
C ILE A 111 10.55 -7.50 0.44
N GLN A 112 9.55 -8.38 0.39
CA GLN A 112 9.46 -9.55 1.27
C GLN A 112 10.67 -10.49 1.13
N SER A 113 11.12 -10.75 -0.11
CA SER A 113 12.29 -11.62 -0.34
C SER A 113 13.57 -11.02 0.26
N TYR A 114 13.77 -9.71 0.11
CA TYR A 114 14.96 -9.03 0.63
C TYR A 114 14.92 -8.88 2.16
N SER A 115 13.78 -8.48 2.73
CA SER A 115 13.63 -8.34 4.18
C SER A 115 13.84 -9.68 4.89
N GLN A 116 13.30 -10.76 4.32
CA GLN A 116 13.47 -12.12 4.82
C GLN A 116 14.92 -12.62 4.69
N ALA A 117 15.55 -12.48 3.52
CA ALA A 117 16.90 -12.99 3.30
C ALA A 117 17.94 -12.30 4.19
N LEU A 118 17.74 -11.02 4.46
CA LEU A 118 18.68 -10.17 5.19
C LEU A 118 18.30 -9.97 6.66
N HIS A 119 17.15 -10.50 7.09
CA HIS A 119 16.61 -10.33 8.44
C HIS A 119 16.50 -8.85 8.87
N VAL A 120 16.22 -7.97 7.91
CA VAL A 120 16.00 -6.54 8.17
C VAL A 120 14.51 -6.26 8.03
N PRO A 121 13.82 -5.82 9.10
CA PRO A 121 12.40 -5.54 9.03
C PRO A 121 12.10 -4.41 8.04
N TYR A 122 11.01 -4.56 7.29
CA TYR A 122 10.48 -3.55 6.39
C TYR A 122 9.08 -3.14 6.82
N LEU A 123 8.93 -1.90 7.28
CA LEU A 123 7.65 -1.30 7.62
C LEU A 123 7.00 -0.69 6.38
N LEU A 124 5.81 -1.16 6.03
CA LEU A 124 5.06 -0.78 4.86
C LEU A 124 3.95 0.22 5.21
N PHE A 125 3.95 1.38 4.56
CA PHE A 125 2.88 2.38 4.70
C PHE A 125 1.64 2.11 3.84
N SER A 126 1.77 1.23 2.86
CA SER A 126 0.70 0.81 1.94
C SER A 126 -0.01 -0.43 2.45
N GLU A 127 -1.29 -0.59 2.11
CA GLU A 127 -2.00 -1.86 2.35
C GLU A 127 -1.28 -3.02 1.66
N THR A 128 -1.19 -4.15 2.34
CA THR A 128 -0.68 -5.41 1.78
C THR A 128 -1.82 -6.41 1.71
N ALA A 129 -2.33 -6.67 0.50
CA ALA A 129 -3.41 -7.63 0.29
C ALA A 129 -2.97 -9.09 0.51
N ASN A 130 -1.66 -9.36 0.48
CA ASN A 130 -1.08 -10.69 0.67
C ASN A 130 -0.31 -10.73 1.99
N GLN A 131 -0.97 -10.99 3.11
CA GLN A 131 -0.27 -11.50 4.28
C GLN A 131 -0.30 -13.03 4.21
N PRO A 132 0.80 -13.70 3.81
CA PRO A 132 0.84 -15.15 3.89
C PRO A 132 0.63 -15.62 5.33
N GLU A 133 -0.28 -16.58 5.55
CA GLU A 133 -0.47 -17.24 6.86
C GLU A 133 0.79 -18.01 7.31
N ASP A 134 1.73 -18.23 6.39
CA ASP A 134 2.92 -19.08 6.53
C ASP A 134 4.03 -18.51 7.44
N GLY A 135 3.74 -17.50 8.27
CA GLY A 135 4.63 -17.10 9.36
C GLY A 135 5.90 -16.34 8.94
N TYR A 136 5.86 -15.63 7.80
CA TYR A 136 6.88 -14.64 7.43
C TYR A 136 6.83 -13.44 8.38
N ARG A 137 7.98 -12.95 8.87
CA ARG A 137 8.05 -12.02 10.04
C ARG A 137 8.87 -10.74 9.83
N TYR A 138 9.37 -10.48 8.62
CA TYR A 138 10.27 -9.35 8.35
C TYR A 138 9.62 -8.23 7.52
N ASP A 139 8.33 -8.31 7.22
CA ASP A 139 7.56 -7.20 6.68
C ASP A 139 6.31 -6.95 7.53
N LEU A 140 5.97 -5.67 7.74
CA LEU A 140 4.80 -5.27 8.54
C LEU A 140 4.12 -4.09 7.89
N SER A 141 2.88 -4.27 7.44
CA SER A 141 2.01 -3.17 7.01
C SER A 141 1.43 -2.43 8.21
N VAL A 142 1.58 -1.11 8.24
CA VAL A 142 0.86 -0.25 9.20
C VAL A 142 -0.50 0.21 8.67
N SER A 143 -0.75 0.08 7.35
CA SER A 143 -2.06 0.37 6.79
C SER A 143 -2.98 -0.83 7.00
N PRO A 144 -4.15 -0.63 7.66
CA PRO A 144 -5.15 -1.69 7.78
C PRO A 144 -5.75 -2.02 6.42
N SER A 145 -6.33 -3.22 6.30
CA SER A 145 -6.99 -3.63 5.07
C SER A 145 -8.41 -3.06 4.95
N TYR A 146 -8.73 -2.47 3.79
CA TYR A 146 -10.07 -1.95 3.49
C TYR A 146 -11.03 -3.01 2.93
N VAL A 147 -10.52 -4.14 2.44
CA VAL A 147 -11.31 -5.22 1.83
C VAL A 147 -12.38 -5.73 2.79
N ARG A 148 -12.00 -5.99 4.04
CA ARG A 148 -12.87 -6.60 5.04
C ARG A 148 -14.04 -5.70 5.46
N PRO A 149 -13.83 -4.42 5.84
CA PRO A 149 -14.94 -3.50 6.09
C PRO A 149 -15.91 -3.37 4.93
N VAL A 150 -15.41 -3.33 3.68
CA VAL A 150 -16.29 -3.24 2.51
C VAL A 150 -17.09 -4.52 2.31
N ALA A 151 -16.47 -5.68 2.48
CA ALA A 151 -17.19 -6.95 2.46
C ALA A 151 -18.30 -7.00 3.53
N ASP A 152 -18.02 -6.50 4.73
CA ASP A 152 -19.02 -6.45 5.80
C ASP A 152 -20.19 -5.50 5.46
N LEU A 153 -19.94 -4.37 4.79
CA LEU A 153 -20.99 -3.49 4.27
C LEU A 153 -21.87 -4.17 3.22
N VAL A 154 -21.25 -4.89 2.29
CA VAL A 154 -21.98 -5.64 1.25
C VAL A 154 -22.88 -6.72 1.88
N LYS A 155 -22.38 -7.42 2.91
CA LYS A 155 -23.18 -8.37 3.71
C LYS A 155 -24.33 -7.67 4.45
N PHE A 156 -24.04 -6.52 5.07
CA PHE A 156 -25.05 -5.74 5.79
C PHE A 156 -26.20 -5.27 4.89
N PHE A 157 -25.89 -4.84 3.67
CA PHE A 157 -26.91 -4.44 2.69
C PHE A 157 -27.53 -5.62 1.92
N ASN A 158 -27.08 -6.85 2.15
CA ASN A 158 -27.56 -8.07 1.51
C ASN A 158 -27.59 -7.96 -0.02
N TRP A 159 -26.50 -7.52 -0.63
CA TRP A 159 -26.39 -7.46 -2.10
C TRP A 159 -26.24 -8.86 -2.68
N GLU A 160 -26.99 -9.15 -3.76
CA GLU A 160 -26.94 -10.43 -4.50
C GLU A 160 -26.10 -10.32 -5.78
N GLU A 161 -26.09 -9.15 -6.42
CA GLU A 161 -25.29 -8.84 -7.60
C GLU A 161 -24.62 -7.48 -7.42
N MET A 162 -23.35 -7.38 -7.83
CA MET A 162 -22.60 -6.13 -7.82
C MET A 162 -21.60 -6.02 -8.97
N TYR A 163 -21.32 -4.77 -9.35
CA TYR A 163 -20.27 -4.44 -10.31
C TYR A 163 -19.05 -3.93 -9.56
N TYR A 164 -17.90 -4.57 -9.77
CA TYR A 164 -16.62 -4.15 -9.20
C TYR A 164 -15.78 -3.46 -10.27
N ILE A 165 -15.61 -2.15 -10.16
CA ILE A 165 -14.93 -1.34 -11.17
C ILE A 165 -13.58 -0.89 -10.63
N PHE A 166 -12.50 -1.14 -11.38
CA PHE A 166 -11.15 -0.82 -10.95
C PHE A 166 -10.24 -0.35 -12.09
N ASP A 167 -9.15 0.36 -11.79
CA ASP A 167 -8.19 0.87 -12.80
C ASP A 167 -6.78 0.24 -12.69
N ALA A 168 -6.30 0.02 -11.45
CA ALA A 168 -4.97 -0.51 -11.16
C ALA A 168 -4.90 -2.03 -11.04
N ASP A 169 -3.70 -2.58 -11.24
CA ASP A 169 -3.45 -4.02 -11.05
C ASP A 169 -3.45 -4.43 -9.57
N ASP A 170 -3.12 -3.51 -8.66
CA ASP A 170 -3.13 -3.72 -7.20
C ASP A 170 -4.54 -4.14 -6.70
N ALA A 171 -5.58 -3.59 -7.32
CA ALA A 171 -6.98 -3.90 -7.04
C ALA A 171 -7.37 -5.37 -7.32
N LEU A 172 -6.59 -6.11 -8.12
CA LEU A 172 -6.88 -7.51 -8.40
C LEU A 172 -6.66 -8.40 -7.18
N LEU A 173 -5.64 -8.10 -6.36
CA LEU A 173 -5.38 -8.84 -5.12
C LEU A 173 -6.49 -8.59 -4.10
N GLU A 174 -6.94 -7.35 -4.01
CA GLU A 174 -8.07 -6.94 -3.16
C GLU A 174 -9.37 -7.61 -3.61
N LEU A 175 -9.63 -7.68 -4.93
CA LEU A 175 -10.76 -8.39 -5.51
C LEU A 175 -10.72 -9.90 -5.20
N GLN A 176 -9.55 -10.52 -5.27
CA GLN A 176 -9.39 -11.94 -4.92
C GLN A 176 -9.68 -12.18 -3.43
N SER A 177 -9.12 -11.34 -2.55
CA SER A 177 -9.38 -11.40 -1.11
C SER A 177 -10.87 -11.19 -0.81
N PHE A 178 -11.48 -10.20 -1.45
CA PHE A 178 -12.91 -9.93 -1.37
C PHE A 178 -13.73 -11.16 -1.77
N HIS A 179 -13.47 -11.74 -2.95
CA HIS A 179 -14.19 -12.91 -3.44
C HIS A 179 -14.07 -14.11 -2.49
N ASN A 180 -12.90 -14.33 -1.87
CA ASN A 180 -12.71 -15.40 -0.90
C ASN A 180 -13.61 -15.22 0.33
N MET A 181 -13.93 -13.99 0.75
CA MET A 181 -14.82 -13.72 1.89
C MET A 181 -16.30 -14.02 1.63
N PHE A 182 -16.69 -14.24 0.37
CA PHE A 182 -18.05 -14.59 -0.07
C PHE A 182 -18.14 -15.99 -0.67
N ARG A 183 -17.09 -16.80 -0.53
CA ARG A 183 -17.08 -18.16 -1.06
C ARG A 183 -17.87 -19.14 -0.19
N GLU A 184 -18.07 -18.81 1.09
CA GLU A 184 -18.73 -19.68 2.06
C GLU A 184 -20.21 -19.29 2.26
N PRO A 185 -21.14 -20.28 2.30
CA PRO A 185 -22.55 -20.03 2.59
C PRO A 185 -22.74 -19.30 3.93
N PRO A 186 -23.75 -18.42 4.08
CA PRO A 186 -24.96 -18.29 3.26
C PRO A 186 -24.89 -17.24 2.14
N PHE A 187 -23.75 -16.57 1.97
CA PHE A 187 -23.63 -15.46 1.03
C PHE A 187 -23.03 -15.96 -0.29
N ASP A 188 -23.81 -15.91 -1.37
CA ASP A 188 -23.36 -16.16 -2.74
C ASP A 188 -23.66 -14.91 -3.55
N ILE A 189 -22.62 -14.15 -3.90
CA ILE A 189 -22.74 -12.84 -4.55
C ILE A 189 -22.17 -12.93 -5.95
N ILE A 190 -22.95 -12.49 -6.94
CA ILE A 190 -22.50 -12.35 -8.31
C ILE A 190 -21.65 -11.08 -8.43
N VAL A 191 -20.35 -11.25 -8.64
CA VAL A 191 -19.40 -10.15 -8.82
C VAL A 191 -19.01 -10.02 -10.29
N ASP A 192 -19.45 -8.94 -10.96
CA ASP A 192 -18.98 -8.59 -12.30
C ASP A 192 -17.84 -7.56 -12.21
N ALA A 193 -16.60 -8.06 -12.33
CA ALA A 193 -15.39 -7.24 -12.26
C ALA A 193 -15.02 -6.63 -13.63
N ARG A 194 -14.84 -5.30 -13.68
CA ARG A 194 -14.56 -4.54 -14.90
C ARG A 194 -13.38 -3.60 -14.70
N ARG A 195 -12.37 -3.73 -15.55
CA ARG A 195 -11.23 -2.80 -15.57
C ARG A 195 -11.50 -1.57 -16.42
N LEU A 196 -11.31 -0.39 -15.85
CA LEU A 196 -11.25 0.89 -16.55
C LEU A 196 -9.85 1.09 -17.13
N ARG A 197 -9.75 1.02 -18.47
CA ARG A 197 -8.48 1.28 -19.17
C ARG A 197 -8.23 2.75 -19.44
N ASN A 198 -9.30 3.55 -19.59
CA ASN A 198 -9.19 4.96 -19.90
C ASN A 198 -10.16 5.78 -19.06
N LEU A 199 -9.61 6.43 -18.04
CA LEU A 199 -10.39 7.27 -17.13
C LEU A 199 -11.06 8.44 -17.86
N THR A 200 -10.44 9.02 -18.89
CA THR A 200 -10.98 10.20 -19.60
C THR A 200 -12.10 9.89 -20.60
N SER A 201 -12.22 8.64 -21.04
CA SER A 201 -13.22 8.19 -22.02
C SER A 201 -14.06 7.03 -21.49
N SER A 202 -14.47 7.14 -20.22
CA SER A 202 -15.27 6.10 -19.56
C SER A 202 -16.77 6.24 -19.80
N HIS A 203 -17.25 7.35 -20.39
CA HIS A 203 -18.66 7.57 -20.74
C HIS A 203 -19.31 6.39 -21.48
N ASP A 204 -18.66 5.84 -22.50
CA ASP A 204 -19.20 4.72 -23.28
C ASP A 204 -19.28 3.44 -22.46
N PHE A 205 -18.31 3.23 -21.57
CA PHE A 205 -18.31 2.10 -20.66
C PHE A 205 -19.46 2.23 -19.64
N LEU A 206 -19.57 3.39 -18.99
CA LEU A 206 -20.64 3.69 -18.04
C LEU A 206 -22.02 3.59 -18.69
N ARG A 207 -22.18 4.08 -19.92
CA ARG A 207 -23.44 3.97 -20.66
C ARG A 207 -23.79 2.53 -21.05
N ARG A 208 -22.79 1.69 -21.33
CA ARG A 208 -23.00 0.26 -21.56
C ARG A 208 -23.40 -0.45 -20.27
N LEU A 209 -22.76 -0.11 -19.15
CA LEU A 209 -23.12 -0.60 -17.82
C LEU A 209 -24.54 -0.17 -17.44
N ASP A 210 -24.93 1.07 -17.76
CA ASP A 210 -26.28 1.57 -17.56
C ASP A 210 -27.33 0.72 -18.33
N LYS A 211 -27.01 0.32 -19.55
CA LYS A 211 -27.94 -0.47 -20.37
C LYS A 211 -28.03 -1.95 -19.97
N PHE A 212 -27.06 -2.45 -19.20
CA PHE A 212 -26.93 -3.90 -18.96
C PHE A 212 -28.05 -4.44 -18.07
N SER A 213 -28.48 -3.68 -17.06
CA SER A 213 -29.63 -4.03 -16.23
C SER A 213 -30.56 -2.83 -16.00
N LYS A 214 -31.86 -3.13 -15.88
CA LYS A 214 -32.90 -2.16 -15.51
C LYS A 214 -33.19 -2.13 -14.01
N THR A 215 -32.57 -3.02 -13.23
CA THR A 215 -32.73 -3.12 -11.77
C THR A 215 -31.86 -2.11 -11.04
N ASP A 216 -31.98 -2.08 -9.72
CA ASP A 216 -31.02 -1.41 -8.84
C ASP A 216 -29.60 -1.87 -9.15
N LYS A 217 -28.67 -0.91 -9.22
CA LYS A 217 -27.26 -1.15 -9.52
C LYS A 217 -26.44 -0.89 -8.30
N ARG A 218 -25.71 -1.92 -7.89
CA ARG A 218 -24.77 -1.88 -6.78
C ARG A 218 -23.36 -1.88 -7.36
N ILE A 219 -22.61 -0.82 -7.11
CA ILE A 219 -21.33 -0.58 -7.76
C ILE A 219 -20.28 -0.31 -6.69
N ILE A 220 -19.20 -1.08 -6.72
CA ILE A 220 -17.98 -0.79 -5.96
C ILE A 220 -16.99 -0.13 -6.91
N LEU A 221 -16.56 1.08 -6.57
CA LEU A 221 -15.52 1.79 -7.30
C LEU A 221 -14.21 1.66 -6.51
N ASN A 222 -13.22 0.98 -7.07
CA ASN A 222 -11.86 0.89 -6.52
C ASN A 222 -10.87 1.57 -7.47
N LEU A 223 -10.59 2.85 -7.25
CA LEU A 223 -9.72 3.63 -8.13
C LEU A 223 -8.43 4.00 -7.41
N SER A 224 -7.33 3.98 -8.15
CA SER A 224 -5.97 4.15 -7.62
C SER A 224 -5.63 5.56 -7.15
N SER A 225 -6.33 6.59 -7.65
CA SER A 225 -6.02 7.99 -7.35
C SER A 225 -7.27 8.85 -7.13
N PRO A 226 -7.16 9.94 -6.32
CA PRO A 226 -8.25 10.90 -6.15
C PRO A 226 -8.71 11.56 -7.46
N GLU A 227 -7.77 11.80 -8.38
CA GLU A 227 -8.07 12.38 -9.69
C GLU A 227 -8.88 11.42 -10.55
N ALA A 228 -8.60 10.11 -10.45
CA ALA A 228 -9.40 9.07 -11.09
C ALA A 228 -10.83 9.08 -10.56
N TYR A 229 -11.01 9.17 -9.23
CA TYR A 229 -12.32 9.36 -8.61
C TYR A 229 -13.05 10.58 -9.14
N GLN A 230 -12.40 11.74 -9.15
CA GLN A 230 -13.02 12.97 -9.63
C GLN A 230 -13.46 12.85 -11.10
N SER A 231 -12.61 12.27 -11.95
CA SER A 231 -12.92 12.08 -13.37
C SER A 231 -14.10 11.15 -13.58
N ILE A 232 -14.18 10.03 -12.84
CA ILE A 232 -15.25 9.06 -12.98
C ILE A 232 -16.56 9.55 -12.36
N LEU A 233 -16.53 10.21 -11.21
CA LEU A 233 -17.72 10.76 -10.57
C LEU A 233 -18.39 11.82 -11.45
N ASN A 234 -17.62 12.72 -12.08
CA ASN A 234 -18.17 13.69 -13.03
C ASN A 234 -18.86 12.99 -14.21
N GLN A 235 -18.24 11.93 -14.75
CA GLN A 235 -18.83 11.17 -15.86
C GLN A 235 -20.08 10.39 -15.46
N ILE A 236 -20.17 9.90 -14.23
CA ILE A 236 -21.37 9.25 -13.68
C ILE A 236 -22.55 10.22 -13.68
N VAL A 237 -22.32 11.47 -13.29
CA VAL A 237 -23.33 12.54 -13.33
C VAL A 237 -23.73 12.84 -14.77
N ASP A 238 -22.76 13.00 -15.68
CA ASP A 238 -23.02 13.31 -17.10
C ASP A 238 -23.82 12.21 -17.82
N VAL A 239 -23.57 10.93 -17.50
CA VAL A 239 -24.33 9.79 -18.06
C VAL A 239 -25.70 9.64 -17.39
N GLY A 240 -25.93 10.30 -16.25
CA GLY A 240 -27.18 10.23 -15.49
C GLY A 240 -27.31 8.95 -14.66
N MET A 241 -26.18 8.40 -14.22
CA MET A 241 -26.10 7.24 -13.30
C MET A 241 -26.10 7.66 -11.82
N ASN A 242 -26.66 8.83 -11.50
CA ASN A 242 -26.83 9.39 -10.16
C ASN A 242 -28.31 9.41 -9.70
N ARG A 243 -29.09 8.41 -10.11
CA ARG A 243 -30.52 8.29 -9.76
C ARG A 243 -30.71 7.38 -8.54
N ASP A 244 -31.91 7.37 -7.99
CA ASP A 244 -32.27 6.61 -6.76
C ASP A 244 -31.98 5.10 -6.81
N HIS A 245 -31.91 4.51 -8.00
CA HIS A 245 -31.63 3.08 -8.21
C HIS A 245 -30.13 2.73 -8.17
N TYR A 246 -29.24 3.70 -7.95
CA TYR A 246 -27.80 3.50 -7.89
C TYR A 246 -27.28 3.55 -6.46
N HIS A 247 -26.47 2.57 -6.09
CA HIS A 247 -25.77 2.55 -4.82
C HIS A 247 -24.29 2.33 -5.07
N TYR A 248 -23.49 3.32 -4.70
CA TYR A 248 -22.03 3.31 -4.86
C TYR A 248 -21.34 3.10 -3.51
N ILE A 249 -20.37 2.19 -3.48
CA ILE A 249 -19.37 2.13 -2.42
C ILE A 249 -18.04 2.55 -3.03
N LEU A 250 -17.39 3.54 -2.43
CA LEU A 250 -16.06 3.98 -2.84
C LEU A 250 -15.02 3.20 -2.02
N PHE A 251 -14.02 2.65 -2.70
CA PHE A 251 -13.07 1.67 -2.18
C PHE A 251 -11.63 2.17 -2.39
N GLY A 252 -10.83 2.26 -1.33
CA GLY A 252 -9.41 2.60 -1.43
C GLY A 252 -9.02 3.83 -0.61
N PRO A 253 -7.74 4.23 -0.67
CA PRO A 253 -7.20 5.27 0.20
C PRO A 253 -7.76 6.64 -0.20
N VAL A 254 -8.72 7.13 0.59
CA VAL A 254 -9.18 8.51 0.50
C VAL A 254 -8.05 9.39 1.03
N SER A 255 -7.20 9.94 0.15
CA SER A 255 -6.35 11.05 0.57
C SER A 255 -7.29 12.20 0.92
N GLN A 256 -7.18 12.70 2.14
CA GLN A 256 -8.01 13.80 2.64
C GLN A 256 -7.73 15.06 1.81
N THR A 257 -8.52 15.26 0.79
CA THR A 257 -8.83 16.58 0.28
C THR A 257 -10.35 16.68 0.26
N SER A 258 -10.87 17.72 0.92
CA SER A 258 -12.30 18.01 1.02
C SER A 258 -12.89 18.18 -0.38
N TYR A 259 -13.29 17.07 -1.00
CA TYR A 259 -14.12 17.12 -2.19
C TYR A 259 -15.56 17.17 -1.72
N HIS A 260 -16.22 18.27 -2.06
CA HIS A 260 -17.68 18.30 -2.07
C HIS A 260 -18.14 17.32 -3.16
N ILE A 261 -18.41 16.09 -2.75
CA ILE A 261 -19.10 15.10 -3.57
C ILE A 261 -20.54 15.61 -3.67
N TYR A 262 -20.83 16.38 -4.71
CA TYR A 262 -22.21 16.64 -5.13
C TYR A 262 -22.63 15.44 -5.99
N LEU A 263 -23.21 14.43 -5.35
CA LEU A 263 -23.99 13.39 -6.02
C LEU A 263 -25.43 13.88 -6.23
#